data_AF-A0A1C6TA17-F1
#
_entry.id   AF-A0A1C6TA17-F1
#
_cell.length_a   1.000
_cell.length_b   1.000
_cell.length_c   1.000
_cell.angle_alpha   90.00
_cell.angle_beta   90.00
_cell.angle_gamma   90.00
#
_symmetry.space_group_name_H-M   'P 1'
#
loop_
_entity.id
_entity.type
_entity.pdbx_description
1 polymer ?
#
loop_
_entity_poly.entity_id
_entity_poly.type
_entity_poly.pdbx_seq_one_letter_code
_entity_poly.pdbx_strand_id
1 'polypeptide(L)'
;MLLRKRKREVPSRRRYADYTPGGESPSPPSPGSASIRLTVSVDVEAWAQARGKTVEEAERELGRRIDEATSPIRDRLAAELGDMREVIQSMTVSTGR
;
A
#
# COMPACT_ATOMS: atom_id res chain seq x y z
N MET A 1 -28.43 -49.08 48.41
CA MET A 1 -27.92 -48.38 47.21
C MET A 1 -26.69 -47.56 47.61
N LEU A 2 -25.51 -47.91 47.11
CA LEU A 2 -24.22 -47.25 47.39
C LEU A 2 -23.75 -46.50 46.13
N LEU A 3 -23.88 -45.18 46.10
CA LEU A 3 -23.35 -44.33 45.03
C LEU A 3 -21.92 -43.90 45.35
N ARG A 4 -20.95 -44.68 44.84
CA ARG A 4 -19.52 -44.32 44.82
C ARG A 4 -19.30 -43.12 43.89
N LYS A 5 -18.98 -41.95 44.45
CA LYS A 5 -18.50 -40.79 43.67
C LYS A 5 -17.07 -41.04 43.20
N ARG A 6 -16.88 -41.11 41.87
CA ARG A 6 -15.56 -41.21 41.22
C ARG A 6 -14.78 -39.90 41.43
N LYS A 7 -13.49 -40.01 41.78
CA LYS A 7 -12.53 -38.89 41.80
C LYS A 7 -12.38 -38.37 40.36
N ARG A 8 -12.65 -37.08 40.15
CA ARG A 8 -12.38 -36.40 38.87
C ARG A 8 -10.94 -35.93 38.90
N GLU A 9 -10.12 -36.44 37.98
CA GLU A 9 -8.75 -35.99 37.75
C GLU A 9 -8.74 -34.50 37.39
N VAL A 10 -7.85 -33.75 38.03
CA VAL A 10 -7.59 -32.33 37.76
C VAL A 10 -6.59 -32.28 36.60
N PRO A 11 -6.93 -31.75 35.42
CA PRO A 11 -5.94 -31.57 34.38
C PRO A 11 -4.98 -30.42 34.72
N SER A 12 -3.77 -30.59 34.22
CA SER A 12 -2.52 -29.94 34.60
C SER A 12 -2.51 -28.42 34.50
N ARG A 13 -1.79 -27.81 35.45
CA ARG A 13 -1.30 -26.43 35.39
C ARG A 13 -0.65 -26.17 34.02
N ARG A 14 -1.33 -25.41 33.14
CA ARG A 14 -0.65 -24.71 32.06
C ARG A 14 0.19 -23.61 32.69
N ARG A 15 1.51 -23.69 32.51
CA ARG A 15 2.45 -22.62 32.85
C ARG A 15 2.11 -21.42 31.97
N TYR A 16 1.49 -20.40 32.54
CA TYR A 16 1.53 -19.08 31.93
C TYR A 16 2.96 -18.60 32.06
N ALA A 17 3.58 -18.24 30.93
CA ALA A 17 4.84 -17.53 30.90
C ALA A 17 4.74 -16.27 31.77
N ASP A 18 5.86 -15.91 32.38
CA ASP A 18 6.00 -14.90 33.42
C ASP A 18 5.30 -13.58 33.09
N TYR A 19 4.08 -13.39 33.62
CA TYR A 19 3.42 -12.10 33.60
C TYR A 19 4.14 -11.19 34.61
N THR A 20 4.97 -10.29 34.10
CA THR A 20 5.62 -9.26 34.90
C THR A 20 4.74 -8.00 34.82
N PRO A 21 4.02 -7.59 35.88
CA PRO A 21 3.16 -6.42 35.81
C PRO A 21 4.04 -5.16 35.84
N GLY A 22 4.02 -4.36 34.77
CA GLY A 22 4.64 -3.03 34.76
C GLY A 22 5.58 -2.69 33.60
N GLY A 23 5.50 -3.36 32.45
CA GLY A 23 6.46 -3.14 31.35
C GLY A 23 5.88 -2.93 29.95
N GLU A 24 4.58 -3.11 29.72
CA GLU A 24 4.01 -2.93 28.38
C GLU A 24 3.47 -1.50 28.26
N SER A 25 4.38 -0.55 28.05
CA SER A 25 3.98 0.65 27.33
C SER A 25 3.44 0.19 25.99
N PRO A 26 2.18 0.51 25.61
CA PRO A 26 1.70 0.16 24.28
C PRO A 26 2.69 0.76 23.28
N SER A 27 3.15 -0.05 22.33
CA SER A 27 3.98 0.45 21.24
C SER A 27 3.29 1.70 20.69
N PRO A 28 4.01 2.83 20.54
CA PRO A 28 3.41 4.03 19.99
C PRO A 28 2.73 3.67 18.67
N PRO A 29 1.54 4.23 18.37
CA PRO A 29 0.84 3.91 17.13
C PRO A 29 1.79 4.13 15.97
N SER A 30 1.97 3.10 15.13
CA SER A 30 2.75 3.24 13.90
C SER A 30 2.22 4.46 13.15
N PRO A 31 3.07 5.42 12.77
CA PRO A 31 2.61 6.58 12.03
C PRO A 31 1.86 6.11 10.78
N GLY A 32 0.61 6.52 10.64
CA GLY A 32 -0.23 6.16 9.50
C GLY A 32 0.35 6.75 8.23
N SER A 33 0.47 5.94 7.18
CA SER A 33 0.83 6.42 5.84
C SER A 33 -0.44 6.58 5.00
N ALA A 34 -0.51 7.69 4.26
CA ALA A 34 -1.51 7.89 3.22
C ALA A 34 -0.86 7.67 1.85
N SER A 35 -1.56 6.99 0.94
CA SER A 35 -1.09 6.78 -0.43
C SER A 35 -2.18 7.15 -1.44
N ILE A 36 -1.77 7.81 -2.52
CA ILE A 36 -2.65 8.20 -3.62
C ILE A 36 -2.17 7.43 -4.85
N ARG A 37 -3.06 6.66 -5.50
CA ARG A 37 -2.78 5.94 -6.75
C ARG A 37 -3.73 6.43 -7.84
N LEU A 38 -3.16 6.90 -8.95
CA LEU A 38 -3.87 7.28 -10.16
C LEU A 38 -3.55 6.25 -11.25
N THR A 39 -4.58 5.66 -11.85
CA THR A 39 -4.44 4.66 -12.92
C THR A 39 -5.13 5.17 -14.17
N VAL A 40 -4.43 5.14 -15.31
CA VAL A 40 -4.98 5.49 -16.63
C VAL A 40 -4.73 4.32 -17.57
N SER A 41 -5.78 3.86 -18.25
CA SER A 41 -5.70 2.79 -19.24
C SER A 41 -5.96 3.37 -20.63
N VAL A 42 -5.08 3.07 -21.58
CA VAL A 42 -5.17 3.56 -22.96
C VAL A 42 -5.11 2.37 -23.91
N ASP A 43 -6.05 2.31 -24.85
CA ASP A 43 -6.01 1.35 -25.95
C ASP A 43 -5.01 1.84 -27.00
N VAL A 44 -3.81 1.25 -26.99
CA VAL A 44 -2.70 1.67 -27.84
C VAL A 44 -2.93 1.25 -29.29
N GLU A 45 -3.53 0.09 -29.53
CA GLU A 45 -3.78 -0.43 -30.88
C GLU A 45 -4.79 0.45 -31.61
N ALA A 46 -5.92 0.75 -30.96
CA ALA A 46 -6.94 1.62 -31.53
C ALA A 46 -6.38 3.03 -31.79
N TRP A 47 -5.56 3.55 -30.89
CA TRP A 47 -4.93 4.86 -31.06
C TRP A 47 -3.88 4.86 -32.19
N ALA A 48 -3.06 3.82 -32.30
CA ALA A 48 -2.09 3.65 -33.37
C ALA A 48 -2.79 3.60 -34.74
N GLN A 49 -3.85 2.79 -34.85
CA GLN A 49 -4.65 2.66 -36.06
C GLN A 49 -5.28 4.00 -36.47
N ALA A 50 -5.88 4.73 -35.52
CA ALA A 50 -6.49 6.04 -35.78
C ALA A 50 -5.48 7.11 -36.22
N ARG A 51 -4.18 6.91 -35.96
CA ARG A 51 -3.11 7.86 -36.27
C ARG A 51 -2.20 7.39 -37.41
N GLY A 52 -2.44 6.21 -37.98
CA GLY A 52 -1.60 5.63 -39.03
C GLY A 52 -0.16 5.36 -38.55
N LYS A 53 0.01 4.98 -37.28
CA LYS A 53 1.32 4.67 -36.66
C LYS A 53 1.45 3.18 -36.39
N THR A 54 2.68 2.70 -36.22
CA THR A 54 2.87 1.36 -35.65
C THR A 54 2.55 1.37 -34.15
N VAL A 55 2.30 0.18 -33.60
CA VAL A 55 2.06 0.02 -32.16
C VAL A 55 3.28 0.49 -31.37
N GLU A 56 4.51 0.17 -31.80
CA GLU A 56 5.74 0.57 -31.10
C GLU A 56 5.99 2.08 -31.13
N GLU A 57 5.62 2.75 -32.22
CA GLU A 57 5.66 4.22 -32.31
C GLU A 57 4.64 4.85 -31.37
N ALA A 58 3.42 4.30 -31.33
CA ALA A 58 2.38 4.73 -30.41
C ALA A 58 2.81 4.50 -28.96
N GLU A 59 3.34 3.33 -28.58
CA GLU A 59 3.81 3.07 -27.22
C GLU A 59 4.91 4.03 -26.77
N ARG A 60 5.88 4.34 -27.65
CA ARG A 60 6.93 5.33 -27.35
C ARG A 60 6.33 6.71 -27.11
N GLU A 61 5.41 7.14 -27.97
CA GLU A 61 4.79 8.45 -27.81
C GLU A 61 3.83 8.52 -26.62
N LEU A 62 3.12 7.43 -26.31
CA LEU A 62 2.28 7.33 -25.12
C LEU A 62 3.10 7.53 -23.85
N GLY A 63 4.25 6.83 -23.74
CA GLY A 63 5.16 6.99 -22.61
C GLY A 63 5.60 8.46 -22.45
N ARG A 64 6.06 9.08 -23.54
CA ARG A 64 6.45 10.50 -23.53
C ARG A 64 5.30 11.42 -23.08
N ARG A 65 4.08 11.21 -23.60
CA ARG A 65 2.91 12.03 -23.23
C ARG A 65 2.49 11.83 -21.78
N ILE A 66 2.60 10.62 -21.24
CA ILE A 66 2.32 10.34 -19.83
C ILE A 66 3.34 11.08 -18.95
N ASP A 67 4.62 11.01 -19.27
CA ASP A 67 5.67 11.72 -18.51
C ASP A 67 5.49 13.25 -18.55
N GLU A 68 5.18 13.79 -19.74
CA GLU A 68 4.91 15.21 -19.94
C GLU A 68 3.65 15.67 -19.18
N ALA A 69 2.60 14.87 -19.17
CA ALA A 69 1.35 15.19 -18.47
C ALA A 69 1.46 15.03 -16.94
N THR A 70 2.25 14.06 -16.47
CA THR A 70 2.35 13.75 -15.03
C THR A 70 3.36 14.62 -14.30
N SER A 71 4.42 15.09 -14.95
CA SER A 71 5.41 16.00 -14.34
C SER A 71 4.79 17.24 -13.67
N PRO A 72 3.97 18.07 -14.35
CA PRO A 72 3.38 19.25 -13.72
C PRO A 72 2.37 18.89 -12.62
N ILE A 73 1.69 17.74 -12.73
CA ILE A 73 0.78 17.25 -11.70
C ILE A 73 1.56 16.89 -10.43
N ARG A 74 2.72 16.24 -10.56
CA ARG A 74 3.60 15.92 -9.44
C ARG A 74 4.09 17.17 -8.74
N ASP A 75 4.56 18.16 -9.50
CA ASP A 75 5.07 19.42 -8.95
C ASP A 75 3.96 20.18 -8.23
N ARG A 76 2.76 20.23 -8.83
CA ARG A 76 1.59 20.85 -8.21
C ARG A 76 1.16 20.11 -6.95
N LEU A 77 1.07 18.78 -6.99
CA LEU A 77 0.71 17.97 -5.82
C LEU A 77 1.70 18.22 -4.68
N ALA A 78 2.99 18.27 -4.96
CA ALA A 78 4.01 18.59 -3.97
C ALA A 78 3.87 20.02 -3.41
N ALA A 79 3.47 20.99 -4.23
CA ALA A 79 3.22 22.36 -3.79
C ALA A 79 1.95 22.47 -2.92
N GLU A 80 0.85 21.82 -3.31
CA GLU A 80 -0.43 21.83 -2.58
C GLU A 80 -0.34 21.07 -1.25
N LEU A 81 0.57 20.09 -1.14
CA LEU A 81 0.87 19.39 0.11
C LEU A 81 1.66 20.24 1.11
N GLY A 82 2.16 21.41 0.71
CA GLY A 82 2.75 22.40 1.62
C GLY A 82 3.91 21.85 2.45
N ASP A 83 3.78 21.91 3.77
CA ASP A 83 4.75 21.41 4.75
C ASP A 83 4.91 19.88 4.71
N MET A 84 3.91 19.15 4.24
CA MET A 84 4.00 17.69 4.07
C MET A 84 4.96 17.27 2.95
N ARG A 85 5.37 18.20 2.08
CA ARG A 85 6.34 17.93 1.00
C ARG A 85 7.65 17.34 1.53
N GLU A 86 8.13 17.82 2.68
CA GLU A 86 9.40 17.39 3.26
C GLU A 86 9.37 15.96 3.78
N VAL A 87 8.17 15.39 3.99
CA VAL A 87 7.97 14.03 4.50
C VAL A 87 7.45 13.06 3.43
N ILE A 88 7.40 13.48 2.15
CA ILE A 88 7.06 12.60 1.03
C ILE A 88 8.17 11.54 0.89
N GLN A 89 7.85 10.29 1.21
CA GLN A 89 8.79 9.18 1.11
C GLN A 89 9.12 8.81 -0.35
N SER A 90 8.13 8.89 -1.24
CA SER A 90 8.33 8.65 -2.67
C SER A 90 7.17 9.24 -3.48
N MET A 91 7.46 9.59 -4.73
CA MET A 91 6.46 9.98 -5.72
C MET A 91 6.93 9.43 -7.05
N THR A 92 6.27 8.40 -7.56
CA THR A 92 6.68 7.66 -8.75
C THR A 92 5.54 7.60 -9.77
N VAL A 93 5.92 7.55 -11.05
CA VAL A 93 5.00 7.26 -12.17
C VAL A 93 5.43 5.91 -12.71
N SER A 94 4.49 4.96 -12.77
CA SER A 94 4.74 3.64 -13.35
C SER A 94 3.88 3.51 -14.59
N THR A 95 4.52 3.47 -15.75
CA THR A 95 3.95 2.99 -17.00
C THR A 95 4.34 1.52 -17.09
N GLY A 96 3.44 0.58 -16.81
CA GLY A 96 3.75 -0.85 -16.61
C GLY A 96 4.24 -1.60 -17.86
N ARG A 97 5.34 -1.14 -18.47
CA ARG A 97 6.09 -1.84 -19.53
C ARG A 97 6.83 -3.05 -18.99
#